data_AF-A0AAV7HPL8-F1
#
_entry.id   AF-A0AAV7HPL8-F1
#
_cell.length_a   1.000
_cell.length_b   1.000
_cell.length_c   1.000
_cell.angle_alpha   90.00
_cell.angle_beta   90.00
_cell.angle_gamma   90.00
#
_symmetry.space_group_name_H-M   'P 1'
#
loop_
_entity.id
_entity.type
_entity.pdbx_description
1 polymer ?
#
loop_
_entity_poly.entity_id
_entity_poly.type
_entity_poly.pdbx_seq_one_letter_code
_entity_poly.pdbx_strand_id
1 'polypeptide(L)'
;MMTTIEYTYVLLVNSFVHGRLPYENLKPDPVLRQILLSIPIRKVIFTNADKIHTVKVLRKLGLEDCFEGIICFETLNTNEENSSEDLTEINRSNIFNIVDHFSQSHPNTELPKTPVLCKPSESAMIRALSIAKINPQRTIFFEDSVRNIQAGKRIGLHTVLVGSSQRVKGADHALVSIHNIRAALPELWKEGEKSGDLLYSGKVAIETSVTA
;
A
#
# COMPACT_ATOMS: atom_id res chain seq x y z
N MET A 1 -25.10 13.22 -15.25
CA MET A 1 -24.88 12.62 -13.92
C MET A 1 -23.37 12.64 -13.65
N MET A 2 -22.89 13.64 -12.92
CA MET A 2 -21.51 13.66 -12.43
C MET A 2 -21.47 12.75 -11.21
N THR A 3 -20.94 11.54 -11.38
CA THR A 3 -20.59 10.68 -10.25
C THR A 3 -19.41 11.33 -9.53
N THR A 4 -19.71 12.06 -8.47
CA THR A 4 -18.75 12.45 -7.45
C THR A 4 -18.26 11.17 -6.81
N ILE A 5 -17.16 10.61 -7.32
CA ILE A 5 -16.47 9.49 -6.67
C ILE A 5 -15.91 10.07 -5.38
N GLU A 6 -16.39 9.62 -4.23
CA GLU A 6 -15.76 9.93 -2.94
C GLU A 6 -14.52 9.02 -2.81
N TYR A 7 -13.32 9.59 -2.70
CA TYR A 7 -12.04 8.88 -2.87
C TYR A 7 -11.42 8.53 -1.51
N THR A 8 -10.72 7.41 -1.33
CA THR A 8 -10.06 7.12 -0.02
C THR A 8 -8.97 6.05 -0.11
N TYR A 9 -7.80 6.29 0.51
CA TYR A 9 -6.70 5.36 0.84
C TYR A 9 -5.44 5.43 -0.03
N VAL A 10 -4.28 5.56 0.62
CA VAL A 10 -2.94 5.52 0.01
C VAL A 10 -2.16 4.35 0.59
N LEU A 11 -1.75 3.43 -0.27
CA LEU A 11 -0.93 2.28 0.09
C LEU A 11 0.48 2.44 -0.50
N LEU A 12 1.48 2.69 0.36
CA LEU A 12 2.87 2.98 -0.04
C LEU A 12 3.81 1.85 0.35
N VAL A 13 4.66 1.42 -0.59
CA VAL A 13 5.62 0.35 -0.32
C VAL A 13 6.86 0.50 -1.17
N ASN A 14 8.02 0.44 -0.51
CA ASN A 14 9.36 0.41 -1.09
C ASN A 14 9.80 -1.06 -1.23
N SER A 15 10.14 -1.51 -2.44
CA SER A 15 10.62 -2.86 -2.67
C SER A 15 12.13 -2.94 -2.46
N PHE A 16 12.54 -3.38 -1.26
CA PHE A 16 13.83 -4.03 -1.12
C PHE A 16 13.65 -5.29 -0.29
N VAL A 17 13.44 -6.40 -1.00
CA VAL A 17 13.38 -7.73 -0.42
C VAL A 17 14.50 -8.54 -1.08
N HIS A 18 15.33 -9.14 -0.22
CA HIS A 18 16.55 -9.93 -0.48
C HIS A 18 17.88 -9.15 -0.34
N GLY A 19 18.55 -9.35 0.80
CA GLY A 19 19.86 -8.80 1.15
C GLY A 19 19.86 -7.94 2.43
N ARG A 20 21.03 -7.73 3.04
CA ARG A 20 21.17 -6.68 4.07
C ARG A 20 20.99 -5.34 3.37
N LEU A 21 19.81 -4.73 3.48
CA LEU A 21 19.63 -3.34 3.06
C LEU A 21 20.72 -2.50 3.75
N PRO A 22 21.52 -1.72 3.02
CA PRO A 22 22.51 -0.84 3.64
C PRO A 22 21.76 0.31 4.33
N TYR A 23 21.29 0.07 5.56
CA TYR A 23 20.53 1.05 6.34
C TYR A 23 21.29 2.36 6.59
N GLU A 24 22.61 2.38 6.39
CA GLU A 24 23.43 3.59 6.48
C GLU A 24 23.27 4.51 5.26
N ASN A 25 22.79 3.98 4.14
CA ASN A 25 22.47 4.77 2.97
C ASN A 25 21.07 5.40 3.06
N LEU A 26 20.22 4.90 3.97
CA LEU A 26 18.92 5.51 4.24
C LEU A 26 19.10 6.78 5.06
N LYS A 27 18.65 7.90 4.50
CA LYS A 27 18.64 9.22 5.14
C LYS A 27 17.20 9.67 5.37
N PRO A 28 16.93 10.50 6.38
CA PRO A 28 15.63 11.12 6.54
C PRO A 28 15.19 11.83 5.26
N ASP A 29 13.90 11.72 4.94
CA ASP A 29 13.29 12.36 3.78
C ASP A 29 12.23 13.38 4.24
N PRO A 30 12.67 14.58 4.66
CA PRO A 30 11.75 15.60 5.15
C PRO A 30 10.77 16.07 4.07
N VAL A 31 11.14 16.00 2.79
CA VAL A 31 10.26 16.42 1.70
C VAL A 31 9.13 15.42 1.53
N LEU A 32 9.45 14.13 1.44
CA LEU A 32 8.43 13.08 1.41
C LEU A 32 7.56 13.11 2.67
N ARG A 33 8.15 13.30 3.85
CA ARG A 33 7.40 13.45 5.10
C ARG A 33 6.34 14.55 5.00
N GLN A 34 6.73 15.75 4.56
CA GLN A 34 5.79 16.86 4.41
C GLN A 34 4.69 16.56 3.39
N ILE A 35 5.04 15.90 2.27
CA ILE A 35 4.05 15.46 1.29
C ILE A 35 3.05 14.50 1.96
N LEU A 36 3.50 13.43 2.62
CA LEU A 36 2.63 12.43 3.24
C LEU A 36 1.73 12.99 4.34
N LEU A 37 2.27 13.87 5.19
CA LEU A 37 1.48 14.57 6.22
C LEU A 37 0.44 15.49 5.62
N SER A 38 0.74 16.13 4.49
CA SER A 38 -0.20 17.04 3.83
C SER A 38 -1.37 16.34 3.15
N ILE A 39 -1.29 15.04 2.84
CA ILE A 39 -2.38 14.30 2.19
C ILE A 39 -3.48 14.01 3.24
N PRO A 40 -4.69 14.58 3.15
CA PRO A 40 -5.74 14.48 4.16
C PRO A 40 -6.55 13.16 4.09
N ILE A 41 -5.93 12.04 3.75
CA ILE A 41 -6.59 10.73 3.67
C ILE A 41 -5.83 9.67 4.46
N ARG A 42 -6.55 8.61 4.85
CA ARG A 42 -6.01 7.47 5.59
C ARG A 42 -4.91 6.76 4.77
N LYS A 43 -3.78 6.46 5.42
CA LYS A 43 -2.55 5.91 4.82
C LYS A 43 -2.17 4.62 5.53
N VAL A 44 -1.93 3.54 4.78
CA VAL A 44 -1.54 2.22 5.32
C VAL A 44 -0.36 1.69 4.51
N ILE A 45 0.54 0.92 5.14
CA ILE A 45 1.64 0.24 4.45
C ILE A 45 1.26 -1.21 4.18
N PHE A 46 1.59 -1.75 3.01
CA PHE A 46 1.42 -3.17 2.69
C PHE A 46 2.66 -3.79 2.05
N THR A 47 3.47 -4.46 2.85
CA THR A 47 4.81 -4.93 2.45
C THR A 47 4.96 -6.44 2.55
N ASN A 48 5.79 -7.01 1.67
CA ASN A 48 6.23 -8.40 1.77
C ASN A 48 7.34 -8.59 2.83
N ALA A 49 7.88 -7.50 3.38
CA ALA A 49 8.89 -7.53 4.44
C ALA A 49 8.26 -7.83 5.82
N ASP A 50 9.12 -8.17 6.78
CA ASP A 50 8.74 -8.33 8.18
C ASP A 50 8.53 -6.98 8.89
N LYS A 51 7.89 -7.02 10.05
CA LYS A 51 7.58 -5.82 10.84
C LYS A 51 8.83 -5.07 11.30
N ILE A 52 9.87 -5.79 11.71
CA ILE A 52 11.13 -5.21 12.24
C ILE A 52 11.82 -4.40 11.14
N HIS A 53 11.93 -4.97 9.95
CA HIS A 53 12.47 -4.30 8.78
C HIS A 53 11.70 -3.03 8.45
N THR A 54 10.36 -3.14 8.39
CA THR A 54 9.49 -2.02 8.00
C THR A 54 9.61 -0.84 8.97
N VAL A 55 9.52 -1.09 10.27
CA VAL A 55 9.68 -0.05 11.30
C VAL A 55 11.07 0.58 11.25
N LYS A 56 12.11 -0.22 11.02
CA LYS A 56 13.49 0.30 10.91
C LYS A 56 13.66 1.24 9.72
N VAL A 57 13.07 0.91 8.56
CA VAL A 57 13.08 1.76 7.37
C VAL A 57 12.32 3.06 7.62
N LEU A 58 11.11 3.00 8.17
CA LEU A 58 10.31 4.18 8.46
C LEU A 58 11.04 5.16 9.39
N ARG A 59 11.65 4.64 10.48
CA ARG A 59 12.42 5.46 11.42
C ARG A 59 13.64 6.11 10.77
N LYS A 60 14.34 5.40 9.89
CA LYS A 60 15.50 5.95 9.16
C LYS A 60 15.09 7.03 8.16
N LEU A 61 13.90 6.92 7.57
CA LEU A 61 13.34 7.92 6.66
C LEU A 61 12.61 9.07 7.40
N GLY A 62 12.28 8.90 8.68
CA GLY A 62 11.50 9.87 9.46
C GLY A 62 10.02 9.90 9.05
N LEU A 63 9.41 8.73 8.83
CA LEU A 63 8.04 8.56 8.31
C LEU A 63 7.13 7.73 9.24
N GLU A 64 7.58 7.42 10.46
CA GLU A 64 6.91 6.50 11.38
C GLU A 64 5.48 6.88 11.79
N ASP A 65 5.16 8.17 11.77
CA ASP A 65 3.85 8.74 12.15
C ASP A 65 2.99 9.13 10.94
N CYS A 66 3.45 8.86 9.72
CA CYS A 66 2.72 9.20 8.49
C CYS A 66 1.65 8.16 8.12
N PHE A 67 1.61 7.02 8.82
CA PHE A 67 0.79 5.86 8.48
C PHE A 67 -0.01 5.39 9.69
N GLU A 68 -1.27 5.03 9.46
CA GLU A 68 -2.14 4.50 10.52
C GLU A 68 -1.79 3.05 10.87
N GLY A 69 -1.32 2.27 9.90
CA GLY A 69 -1.07 0.85 10.09
C GLY A 69 -0.10 0.25 9.09
N ILE A 70 0.42 -0.92 9.46
CA ILE A 70 1.35 -1.72 8.66
C ILE A 70 0.77 -3.13 8.51
N ILE A 71 0.53 -3.53 7.27
CA ILE A 71 0.28 -4.91 6.88
C ILE A 71 1.60 -5.47 6.34
N CYS A 72 2.22 -6.36 7.10
CA CYS A 72 3.51 -6.98 6.79
C CYS A 72 3.37 -8.50 6.76
N PHE A 73 4.48 -9.22 6.56
CA PHE A 73 4.50 -10.68 6.49
C PHE A 73 3.72 -11.34 7.64
N GLU A 74 4.01 -10.96 8.88
CA GLU A 74 3.42 -11.56 10.08
C GLU A 74 1.92 -11.24 10.21
N THR A 75 1.52 -10.02 9.84
CA THR A 75 0.11 -9.61 9.85
C THR A 75 -0.70 -10.36 8.79
N LEU A 76 -0.09 -10.64 7.64
CA LEU A 76 -0.75 -11.30 6.53
C LEU A 76 -0.82 -12.83 6.69
N ASN A 77 0.13 -13.41 7.42
CA ASN A 77 0.29 -14.85 7.60
C ASN A 77 0.09 -15.25 9.07
N THR A 78 -1.01 -14.81 9.68
CA THR A 78 -1.35 -15.21 11.07
C THR A 78 -1.76 -16.69 11.13
N ASN A 79 -1.35 -17.36 12.20
CA ASN A 79 -1.58 -18.80 12.38
C ASN A 79 -3.06 -19.19 12.59
N GLU A 80 -3.96 -18.22 12.82
CA GLU A 80 -5.37 -18.47 13.17
C GLU A 80 -6.26 -18.86 11.97
N GLU A 81 -5.86 -18.51 10.74
CA GLU A 81 -6.62 -18.82 9.52
C GLU A 81 -6.00 -19.98 8.70
N ASN A 82 -4.84 -20.49 9.11
CA ASN A 82 -4.28 -21.74 8.56
C ASN A 82 -4.97 -23.00 9.14
N SER A 83 -6.01 -22.82 9.97
CA SER A 83 -6.75 -23.86 10.66
C SER A 83 -8.14 -24.16 10.08
N SER A 84 -8.59 -23.47 9.03
CA SER A 84 -9.97 -23.61 8.53
C SER A 84 -10.09 -23.88 7.02
N GLU A 85 -9.23 -24.74 6.47
CA GLU A 85 -9.56 -25.58 5.32
C GLU A 85 -8.95 -26.98 5.55
N ASP A 86 -9.78 -27.87 6.12
CA ASP A 86 -9.69 -29.34 6.04
C ASP A 86 -8.30 -29.99 6.17
N LEU A 87 -7.62 -29.76 7.30
CA LEU A 87 -6.52 -30.63 7.72
C LEU A 87 -7.09 -31.87 8.40
N THR A 88 -7.60 -32.81 7.59
CA THR A 88 -7.62 -34.21 8.02
C THR A 88 -6.17 -34.60 8.38
N GLU A 89 -6.03 -35.39 9.44
CA GLU A 89 -4.82 -35.69 10.24
C GLU A 89 -3.63 -36.35 9.50
N ILE A 90 -3.49 -36.21 8.19
CA ILE A 90 -2.50 -36.93 7.38
C ILE A 90 -1.69 -35.91 6.56
N ASN A 91 -0.57 -35.38 7.09
CA ASN A 91 0.62 -34.96 6.30
C ASN A 91 1.71 -34.18 7.05
N ARG A 92 1.93 -34.39 8.36
CA ARG A 92 3.16 -33.85 9.00
C ARG A 92 4.45 -34.57 8.59
N SER A 93 4.37 -35.68 7.84
CA SER A 93 5.51 -36.52 7.46
C SER A 93 5.94 -36.44 5.99
N ASN A 94 5.24 -35.70 5.12
CA ASN A 94 5.59 -35.60 3.70
C ASN A 94 6.14 -34.21 3.37
N ILE A 95 7.43 -33.99 3.64
CA ILE A 95 8.16 -32.89 3.01
C ILE A 95 8.04 -33.10 1.49
N PHE A 96 7.35 -32.20 0.79
CA PHE A 96 7.19 -32.29 -0.66
C PHE A 96 8.56 -32.18 -1.32
N ASN A 97 9.06 -33.28 -1.89
CA ASN A 97 10.35 -33.27 -2.58
C ASN A 97 10.19 -32.66 -3.97
N ILE A 98 10.51 -31.36 -4.06
CA ILE A 98 10.42 -30.60 -5.30
C ILE A 98 11.39 -31.12 -6.38
N VAL A 99 12.54 -31.68 -5.98
CA VAL A 99 13.53 -32.23 -6.90
C VAL A 99 12.99 -33.48 -7.60
N ASP A 100 12.37 -34.38 -6.84
CA ASP A 100 11.74 -35.58 -7.40
C ASP A 100 10.55 -35.22 -8.30
N HIS A 101 9.77 -34.20 -7.92
CA HIS A 101 8.64 -33.73 -8.71
C HIS A 101 9.06 -33.23 -10.11
N PHE A 102 10.10 -32.40 -10.20
CA PHE A 102 10.61 -31.88 -11.48
C PHE A 102 11.46 -32.88 -12.27
N SER A 103 11.80 -34.02 -11.67
CA SER A 103 12.53 -35.10 -12.35
C SER A 103 11.62 -36.06 -13.14
N GLN A 104 10.29 -35.95 -12.99
CA GLN A 104 9.32 -36.79 -13.68
C GLN A 104 8.99 -36.25 -15.08
N SER A 105 8.87 -37.13 -16.06
CA SER A 105 8.65 -36.77 -17.47
C SER A 105 7.31 -36.06 -17.72
N HIS A 106 6.28 -36.32 -16.90
CA HIS A 106 4.97 -35.66 -16.93
C HIS A 106 4.45 -35.42 -15.50
N PRO A 107 4.64 -34.21 -14.92
CA PRO A 107 4.14 -33.90 -13.59
C PRO A 107 2.62 -33.73 -13.63
N ASN A 108 1.88 -34.77 -13.24
CA ASN A 108 0.41 -34.77 -13.19
C ASN A 108 -0.17 -34.24 -11.85
N THR A 109 0.68 -33.79 -10.93
CA THR A 109 0.26 -33.37 -9.59
C THR A 109 0.53 -31.88 -9.41
N GLU A 110 -0.49 -31.08 -9.10
CA GLU A 110 -0.29 -29.67 -8.76
C GLU A 110 0.68 -29.53 -7.58
N LEU A 111 1.58 -28.54 -7.64
CA LEU A 111 2.42 -28.20 -6.50
C LEU A 111 1.54 -27.88 -5.28
N PRO A 112 1.94 -28.27 -4.06
CA PRO A 112 1.20 -27.91 -2.87
C PRO A 112 1.07 -26.40 -2.80
N LYS A 113 -0.15 -25.89 -2.55
CA LYS A 113 -0.37 -24.45 -2.35
C LYS A 113 0.57 -23.99 -1.26
N THR A 114 1.51 -23.12 -1.61
CA THR A 114 2.40 -22.54 -0.60
C THR A 114 1.55 -21.72 0.35
N PRO A 115 1.55 -22.02 1.66
CA PRO A 115 0.68 -21.36 2.64
C PRO A 115 1.04 -19.88 2.88
N VAL A 116 2.08 -19.39 2.22
CA VAL A 116 2.59 -18.03 2.39
C VAL A 116 1.88 -17.08 1.43
N LEU A 117 1.07 -16.20 1.99
CA LEU A 117 0.46 -15.07 1.31
C LEU A 117 1.48 -13.94 1.20
N CYS A 118 1.74 -13.52 -0.04
CA CYS A 118 2.55 -12.34 -0.35
C CYS A 118 2.14 -11.73 -1.70
N LYS A 119 2.47 -10.46 -1.93
CA LYS A 119 2.36 -9.86 -3.27
C LYS A 119 3.28 -10.60 -4.25
N PRO A 120 2.89 -10.81 -5.51
CA PRO A 120 1.73 -10.23 -6.23
C PRO A 120 0.43 -11.05 -6.13
N SER A 121 0.28 -11.98 -5.17
CA SER A 121 -0.94 -12.77 -5.07
C SER A 121 -2.17 -11.89 -4.82
N GLU A 122 -3.24 -12.11 -5.59
CA GLU A 122 -4.53 -11.44 -5.38
C GLU A 122 -5.14 -11.82 -4.03
N SER A 123 -5.01 -13.08 -3.59
CA SER A 123 -5.49 -13.51 -2.27
C SER A 123 -4.78 -12.77 -1.14
N ALA A 124 -3.47 -12.52 -1.28
CA ALA A 124 -2.70 -11.73 -0.33
C ALA A 124 -3.18 -10.27 -0.30
N MET A 125 -3.46 -9.67 -1.46
CA MET A 125 -3.97 -8.31 -1.54
C MET A 125 -5.38 -8.18 -0.96
N ILE A 126 -6.29 -9.11 -1.28
CA ILE A 126 -7.66 -9.15 -0.75
C ILE A 126 -7.63 -9.29 0.78
N ARG A 127 -6.79 -10.19 1.30
CA ARG A 127 -6.62 -10.33 2.76
C ARG A 127 -6.07 -9.06 3.40
N ALA A 128 -5.09 -8.41 2.79
CA ALA A 128 -4.55 -7.14 3.31
C ALA A 128 -5.62 -6.04 3.38
N LEU A 129 -6.47 -5.93 2.35
CA LEU A 129 -7.61 -4.99 2.33
C LEU A 129 -8.64 -5.33 3.42
N SER A 130 -8.94 -6.62 3.62
CA SER A 130 -9.84 -7.10 4.68
C SER A 130 -9.32 -6.73 6.07
N ILE A 131 -8.06 -7.04 6.38
CA ILE A 131 -7.41 -6.70 7.67
C ILE A 131 -7.45 -5.18 7.90
N ALA A 132 -7.16 -4.39 6.87
CA ALA A 132 -7.16 -2.93 6.96
C ALA A 132 -8.56 -2.31 6.93
N LYS A 133 -9.62 -3.09 6.66
CA LYS A 133 -11.00 -2.63 6.45
C LYS A 133 -11.10 -1.56 5.36
N ILE A 134 -10.47 -1.83 4.22
CA ILE A 134 -10.33 -0.91 3.08
C ILE A 134 -11.18 -1.41 1.90
N ASN A 135 -11.90 -0.49 1.25
CA ASN A 135 -12.61 -0.78 0.00
C ASN A 135 -11.68 -0.59 -1.21
N PRO A 136 -11.45 -1.62 -2.04
CA PRO A 136 -10.54 -1.52 -3.18
C PRO A 136 -10.92 -0.42 -4.18
N GLN A 137 -12.22 -0.25 -4.46
CA GLN A 137 -12.72 0.71 -5.47
C GLN A 137 -12.53 2.17 -5.07
N ARG A 138 -12.22 2.43 -3.81
CA ARG A 138 -11.93 3.78 -3.31
C ARG A 138 -10.44 4.04 -3.17
N THR A 139 -9.60 3.00 -3.26
CA THR A 139 -8.20 2.98 -2.83
C THR A 139 -7.21 3.25 -3.94
N ILE A 140 -6.21 4.08 -3.63
CA ILE A 140 -5.03 4.31 -4.46
C ILE A 140 -3.84 3.51 -3.94
N PHE A 141 -3.23 2.77 -4.86
CA PHE A 141 -2.12 1.89 -4.59
C PHE A 141 -0.85 2.35 -5.31
N PHE A 142 0.17 2.74 -4.53
CA PHE A 142 1.48 3.16 -5.02
C PHE A 142 2.46 2.01 -4.90
N GLU A 143 3.03 1.58 -6.02
CA GLU A 143 3.90 0.40 -6.08
C GLU A 143 4.91 0.56 -7.22
N ASP A 144 6.11 -0.01 -7.10
CA ASP A 144 7.22 0.05 -8.06
C ASP A 144 7.35 -1.22 -8.93
N SER A 145 6.78 -2.34 -8.49
CA SER A 145 6.65 -3.60 -9.20
C SER A 145 5.42 -3.63 -10.09
N VAL A 146 5.66 -3.75 -11.40
CA VAL A 146 4.64 -3.94 -12.42
C VAL A 146 3.71 -5.12 -12.11
N ARG A 147 4.24 -6.22 -11.56
CA ARG A 147 3.44 -7.40 -11.19
C ARG A 147 2.46 -7.09 -10.07
N ASN A 148 2.89 -6.32 -9.07
CA ASN A 148 2.04 -5.91 -7.96
C ASN A 148 0.98 -4.91 -8.43
N ILE A 149 1.35 -3.94 -9.27
CA ILE A 149 0.40 -3.01 -9.90
C ILE A 149 -0.70 -3.75 -10.66
N GLN A 150 -0.33 -4.72 -11.50
CA GLN A 150 -1.29 -5.49 -12.28
C GLN A 150 -2.25 -6.31 -11.41
N ALA A 151 -1.75 -6.92 -10.33
CA ALA A 151 -2.58 -7.64 -9.37
C ALA A 151 -3.56 -6.69 -8.66
N GLY A 152 -3.06 -5.54 -8.19
CA GLY A 152 -3.88 -4.51 -7.57
C GLY A 152 -5.00 -4.02 -8.48
N LYS A 153 -4.70 -3.84 -9.77
CA LYS A 153 -5.70 -3.43 -10.75
C LYS A 153 -6.81 -4.46 -10.94
N ARG A 154 -6.48 -5.75 -10.96
CA ARG A 154 -7.46 -6.83 -11.15
C ARG A 154 -8.46 -6.93 -9.99
N ILE A 155 -8.05 -6.56 -8.77
CA ILE A 155 -8.94 -6.53 -7.60
C ILE A 155 -9.63 -5.17 -7.40
N GLY A 156 -9.47 -4.23 -8.34
CA GLY A 156 -10.22 -2.98 -8.35
C GLY A 156 -9.54 -1.77 -7.71
N LEU A 157 -8.24 -1.84 -7.41
CA LEU A 157 -7.49 -0.67 -6.94
C LEU A 157 -7.28 0.35 -8.07
N HIS A 158 -7.24 1.63 -7.70
CA HIS A 158 -6.64 2.67 -8.54
C HIS A 158 -5.13 2.63 -8.36
N THR A 159 -4.36 2.55 -9.43
CA THR A 159 -2.96 2.09 -9.36
C THR A 159 -1.96 3.11 -9.90
N VAL A 160 -0.86 3.29 -9.18
CA VAL A 160 0.19 4.26 -9.50
C VAL A 160 1.54 3.55 -9.49
N LEU A 161 2.12 3.37 -10.67
CA LEU A 161 3.48 2.83 -10.80
C LEU A 161 4.50 3.91 -10.42
N VAL A 162 5.40 3.63 -9.48
CA VAL A 162 6.43 4.57 -9.02
C VAL A 162 7.80 4.13 -9.52
N GLY A 163 8.68 5.08 -9.84
CA GLY A 163 10.02 4.82 -10.38
C GLY A 163 10.07 4.76 -11.92
N SER A 164 8.99 5.11 -12.61
CA SER A 164 8.90 5.06 -14.08
C SER A 164 8.10 6.25 -14.62
N SER A 165 8.53 6.81 -15.76
CA SER A 165 7.72 7.76 -16.54
C SER A 165 6.75 7.05 -17.49
N GLN A 166 6.94 5.77 -17.76
CA GLN A 166 6.15 4.99 -18.70
C GLN A 166 5.04 4.24 -17.98
N ARG A 167 3.80 4.53 -18.38
CA ARG A 167 2.62 3.78 -17.93
C ARG A 167 2.60 2.41 -18.59
N VAL A 168 2.32 1.38 -17.78
CA VAL A 168 2.22 -0.02 -18.22
C VAL A 168 0.78 -0.51 -18.14
N LYS A 169 0.49 -1.64 -18.78
CA LYS A 169 -0.81 -2.31 -18.62
C LYS A 169 -1.05 -2.59 -17.13
N GLY A 170 -2.18 -2.13 -16.62
CA GLY A 170 -2.57 -2.28 -15.23
C GLY A 170 -2.22 -1.10 -14.34
N ALA A 171 -1.44 -0.11 -14.80
CA ALA A 171 -1.19 1.13 -14.07
C ALA A 171 -2.13 2.25 -14.57
N ASP A 172 -2.83 2.94 -13.68
CA ASP A 172 -3.63 4.12 -14.03
C ASP A 172 -2.73 5.34 -14.23
N HIS A 173 -1.71 5.48 -13.38
CA HIS A 173 -0.69 6.53 -13.45
C HIS A 173 0.72 5.94 -13.34
N ALA A 174 1.72 6.72 -13.77
CA ALA A 174 3.13 6.43 -13.57
C ALA A 174 3.85 7.69 -13.08
N LEU A 175 4.70 7.55 -12.06
CA LEU A 175 5.50 8.61 -11.45
C LEU A 175 6.96 8.24 -11.48
N VAL A 176 7.83 9.13 -11.95
CA VAL A 176 9.29 8.92 -11.85
C VAL A 176 9.72 8.89 -10.39
N SER A 177 9.10 9.70 -9.53
CA SER A 177 9.36 9.75 -8.10
C SER A 177 8.07 9.90 -7.31
N ILE A 178 8.03 9.29 -6.12
CA ILE A 178 6.93 9.45 -5.19
C ILE A 178 6.75 10.91 -4.74
N HIS A 179 7.80 11.73 -4.87
CA HIS A 179 7.73 13.17 -4.59
C HIS A 179 6.79 13.91 -5.54
N ASN A 180 6.42 13.31 -6.68
CA ASN A 180 5.56 13.92 -7.67
C ASN A 180 4.06 13.64 -7.45
N ILE A 181 3.65 13.00 -6.34
CA ILE A 181 2.22 12.69 -6.06
C ILE A 181 1.35 13.93 -6.23
N ARG A 182 1.73 15.06 -5.63
CA ARG A 182 0.90 16.28 -5.65
C ARG A 182 0.67 16.84 -7.06
N ALA A 183 1.68 16.74 -7.92
CA ALA A 183 1.57 17.20 -9.30
C ALA A 183 0.71 16.26 -10.16
N ALA A 184 0.78 14.95 -9.89
CA ALA A 184 0.09 13.94 -10.68
C ALA A 184 -1.33 13.63 -10.23
N LEU A 185 -1.60 13.77 -8.93
CA LEU A 185 -2.86 13.44 -8.26
C LEU A 185 -3.26 14.59 -7.30
N PRO A 186 -3.44 15.84 -7.79
CA PRO A 186 -3.78 16.97 -6.95
C PRO A 186 -5.13 16.82 -6.24
N GLU A 187 -6.03 15.99 -6.77
CA GLU A 187 -7.33 15.69 -6.18
C GLU A 187 -7.27 15.09 -4.78
N LEU A 188 -6.15 14.47 -4.38
CA LEU A 188 -6.00 13.91 -3.04
C LEU A 188 -6.05 14.97 -1.93
N TRP A 189 -5.83 16.23 -2.26
CA TRP A 189 -5.89 17.35 -1.32
C TRP A 189 -7.25 18.06 -1.28
N LYS A 190 -8.15 17.77 -2.22
CA LYS A 190 -9.42 18.52 -2.37
C LYS A 190 -10.45 18.24 -1.27
N GLU A 191 -10.39 17.09 -0.61
CA GLU A 191 -11.31 16.76 0.50
C GLU A 191 -10.95 17.51 1.79
N GLY A 192 -9.66 17.77 2.04
CA GLY A 192 -9.21 18.53 3.22
C GLY A 192 -9.48 20.04 3.12
N GLU A 193 -9.51 20.59 1.91
CA GLU A 193 -9.80 22.02 1.68
C GLU A 193 -11.27 22.36 1.95
N LYS A 194 -12.22 21.42 1.72
CA LYS A 194 -13.64 21.63 2.03
C LYS A 194 -13.94 21.71 3.53
N SER A 195 -13.09 21.12 4.38
CA SER A 195 -13.24 21.21 5.84
C SER A 195 -12.54 22.45 6.44
N GLY A 196 -11.64 23.10 5.70
CA GLY A 196 -10.91 24.29 6.14
C GLY A 196 -11.67 25.61 5.95
N ASP A 197 -12.55 25.70 4.95
CA ASP A 197 -13.26 26.95 4.62
C ASP A 197 -14.46 27.28 5.51
N LEU A 198 -14.91 26.34 6.35
CA LEU A 198 -16.05 26.56 7.26
C LEU A 198 -15.68 27.23 8.60
N LEU A 199 -14.40 27.54 8.85
CA LEU A 199 -13.94 28.13 10.10
C LEU A 199 -13.43 29.59 10.00
N TYR A 200 -13.47 30.21 8.82
CA TYR A 200 -13.07 31.61 8.62
C TYR A 200 -14.12 32.50 7.92
N SER A 201 -15.40 32.31 8.26
CA SER A 201 -16.45 33.30 7.95
C SER A 201 -17.23 33.67 9.21
N GLY A 202 -16.56 34.33 10.15
CA GLY A 202 -17.15 34.86 11.37
C GLY A 202 -16.67 36.27 11.67
N LYS A 203 -17.31 37.26 11.05
CA LYS A 203 -17.44 38.67 11.44
C LYS A 203 -16.24 39.35 12.15
N VAL A 204 -15.57 40.26 11.44
CA VAL A 204 -15.21 41.56 12.03
C VAL A 204 -15.42 42.65 10.97
N ALA A 205 -16.56 43.33 11.05
CA ALA A 205 -16.72 44.67 10.51
C ALA A 205 -16.97 45.58 11.71
N ILE A 206 -15.98 46.40 12.06
CA ILE A 206 -16.16 47.53 12.97
C ILE A 206 -15.93 48.77 12.10
N GLU A 207 -17.02 49.37 11.64
CA GLU A 207 -16.99 50.73 11.13
C GLU A 207 -16.74 51.67 12.32
N THR A 208 -15.69 52.49 12.22
CA THR A 208 -15.51 53.65 13.09
C THR A 208 -15.67 54.89 12.24
N SER A 209 -16.77 55.61 12.41
CA SER A 209 -16.97 56.93 11.83
C SER A 209 -16.18 57.95 12.63
N VAL A 210 -15.28 58.70 11.95
CA VAL A 210 -14.64 59.89 12.51
C VAL A 210 -15.28 61.11 11.83
N THR A 211 -15.92 61.95 12.63
CA THR A 211 -16.40 63.26 12.21
C THR A 211 -15.24 64.25 12.28
N ALA A 212 -15.08 65.07 11.23
CA ALA A 212 -14.23 66.27 11.22
C ALA A 212 -15.13 67.50 11.04
#